data_AF-A0A7W5TL85-F1
#
_entry.id   AF-A0A7W5TL85-F1
#
_cell.length_a   1.000
_cell.length_b   1.000
_cell.length_c   1.000
_cell.angle_alpha   90.00
_cell.angle_beta   90.00
_cell.angle_gamma   90.00
#
_symmetry.space_group_name_H-M   'P 1'
#
loop_
_entity.id
_entity.type
_entity.pdbx_description
1 polymer ?
#
loop_
_entity_poly.entity_id
_entity_poly.type
_entity_poly.pdbx_seq_one_letter_code
_entity_poly.pdbx_strand_id
1 'polypeptide(L)'
;MSIRLMISPNNYPYTHGWGVYPQLPTELGKRRRSAKNLLGFMDATPGVKPSDWKYSTTVLEATFRSVAGESSRDWFTLSNDLGQPSRALAHEIYEHLRLLKELGLRSSETARIFDKLADLALPEMLQYFRETTSLEDPRPTDIREGWCHVLWSHDRPERVLVGAVHGTPLEVASVLDRRNAGSRHGVLAAWHVGDPDWAASQIVRTFGKSLDQLGLMELSAAEGIPVIKMLTENAVWKTIVRSPWRSEEHVEPHPAHADSDDILIASGP
;
A
#
# COMPACT_ATOMS: atom_id res chain seq x y z
N MET A 1 -14.49 12.02 14.22
CA MET A 1 -14.10 11.41 12.93
C MET A 1 -13.28 12.44 12.15
N SER A 2 -11.95 12.32 12.14
CA SER A 2 -11.09 13.41 11.66
C SER A 2 -10.82 13.31 10.16
N ILE A 3 -11.42 14.25 9.44
CA ILE A 3 -11.16 14.59 8.03
C ILE A 3 -9.75 15.19 7.96
N ARG A 4 -8.76 14.38 7.55
CA ARG A 4 -7.46 14.87 7.03
C ARG A 4 -7.23 14.34 5.61
N LEU A 5 -8.23 14.55 4.76
CA LEU A 5 -8.03 14.73 3.33
C LEU A 5 -7.90 16.22 3.09
N MET A 6 -6.76 16.83 3.41
CA MET A 6 -6.41 18.14 2.87
C MET A 6 -4.94 18.48 3.15
N ILE A 7 -4.32 19.12 2.14
CA ILE A 7 -2.97 19.69 2.12
C ILE A 7 -1.84 18.68 1.85
N SER A 8 -1.83 18.09 0.65
CA SER A 8 -0.57 18.16 -0.11
C SER A 8 -0.78 19.20 -1.21
N PRO A 9 0.14 20.18 -1.34
CA PRO A 9 -0.01 21.24 -2.33
C PRO A 9 -0.10 20.63 -3.73
N ASN A 10 -0.82 21.33 -4.61
CA ASN A 10 -0.95 21.14 -6.07
C ASN A 10 0.38 21.14 -6.85
N ASN A 11 1.49 20.76 -6.22
CA ASN A 11 2.82 20.64 -6.79
C ASN A 11 3.10 19.17 -7.04
N TYR A 12 2.34 18.55 -7.95
CA TYR A 12 2.75 17.31 -8.59
C TYR A 12 3.73 17.70 -9.71
N PRO A 13 5.06 17.61 -9.56
CA PRO A 13 5.95 17.86 -10.68
C PRO A 13 5.69 16.78 -11.73
N TYR A 14 4.97 17.18 -12.79
CA TYR A 14 4.55 16.41 -13.96
C TYR A 14 5.74 15.93 -14.82
N THR A 15 6.66 15.14 -14.26
CA THR A 15 7.84 14.71 -15.04
C THR A 15 7.92 13.21 -15.22
N HIS A 16 7.57 12.35 -14.26
CA HIS A 16 7.62 10.89 -14.43
C HIS A 16 6.57 10.19 -13.57
N GLY A 17 6.05 9.04 -14.00
CA GLY A 17 4.88 8.38 -13.38
C GLY A 17 5.02 8.04 -11.90
N TRP A 18 3.86 7.88 -11.27
CA TRP A 18 3.68 7.79 -9.83
C TRP A 18 3.64 6.32 -9.38
N GLY A 19 4.12 6.03 -8.16
CA GLY A 19 4.03 4.72 -7.52
C GLY A 19 4.89 3.57 -8.08
N VAL A 20 5.03 3.42 -9.40
CA VAL A 20 5.58 2.21 -10.05
C VAL A 20 7.04 2.30 -10.47
N TYR A 21 7.72 3.41 -10.22
CA TYR A 21 9.10 3.55 -10.66
C TYR A 21 10.04 2.77 -9.76
N PRO A 22 11.08 2.13 -10.35
CA PRO A 22 12.10 1.47 -9.56
C PRO A 22 12.72 2.47 -8.59
N GLN A 23 12.94 2.03 -7.37
CA GLN A 23 13.64 2.83 -6.36
C GLN A 23 15.01 3.23 -6.90
N LEU A 24 15.42 4.49 -6.72
CA LEU A 24 16.77 4.90 -7.10
C LEU A 24 17.79 4.04 -6.33
N PRO A 25 18.84 3.48 -6.98
CA PRO A 25 19.77 2.58 -6.31
C PRO A 25 20.41 3.17 -5.05
N THR A 26 20.66 4.49 -5.07
CA THR A 26 21.14 5.24 -3.92
C THR A 26 20.14 5.23 -2.76
N GLU A 27 18.87 5.50 -3.01
CA GLU A 27 17.81 5.50 -1.99
C GLU A 27 17.52 4.10 -1.46
N LEU A 28 17.49 3.10 -2.34
CA LEU A 28 17.32 1.70 -1.96
C LEU A 28 18.46 1.24 -1.03
N GLY A 29 19.71 1.60 -1.34
CA GLY A 29 20.87 1.31 -0.49
C GLY A 29 20.76 1.94 0.91
N LYS A 30 20.24 3.17 1.00
CA LYS A 30 19.99 3.85 2.29
C LYS A 30 18.90 3.11 3.07
N ARG A 31 17.76 2.78 2.44
CA ARG A 31 16.64 2.07 3.06
C ARG A 31 17.05 0.69 3.59
N ARG A 32 17.79 -0.10 2.80
CA ARG A 32 18.33 -1.41 3.22
C ARG A 32 19.22 -1.31 4.45
N ARG A 33 20.14 -0.33 4.46
CA ARG A 33 21.03 -0.08 5.61
C ARG A 33 20.23 0.32 6.85
N SER A 34 19.28 1.22 6.70
CA SER A 34 18.43 1.68 7.80
C SER A 34 17.55 0.57 8.35
N ALA A 35 16.99 -0.29 7.50
CA ALA A 35 16.23 -1.47 7.91
C ALA A 35 17.10 -2.43 8.74
N LYS A 36 18.31 -2.77 8.25
CA LYS A 36 19.26 -3.61 8.98
C LYS A 36 19.62 -3.02 10.34
N ASN A 37 19.90 -1.71 10.39
CA ASN A 37 20.30 -1.04 11.62
C ASN A 37 19.16 -0.95 12.62
N LEU A 38 17.93 -0.65 12.18
CA LEU A 38 16.77 -0.58 13.08
C LEU A 38 16.44 -1.95 13.68
N LEU A 39 16.45 -3.01 12.85
CA LEU A 39 16.33 -4.39 13.34
C LEU A 39 17.40 -4.70 14.39
N GLY A 40 18.66 -4.38 14.11
CA GLY A 40 19.73 -4.61 15.08
C GLY A 40 19.60 -3.79 16.36
N PHE A 41 18.95 -2.61 16.34
CA PHE A 41 18.62 -1.87 17.57
C PHE A 41 17.49 -2.55 18.36
N MET A 42 16.47 -3.11 17.68
CA MET A 42 15.35 -3.82 18.32
C MET A 42 15.81 -5.15 18.93
N ASP A 43 16.64 -5.90 18.20
CA ASP A 43 17.15 -7.22 18.61
C ASP A 43 18.38 -7.14 19.53
N ALA A 44 18.84 -5.92 19.87
CA ALA A 44 20.11 -5.68 20.55
C ALA A 44 21.33 -6.39 19.89
N THR A 45 21.31 -6.49 18.55
CA THR A 45 22.36 -7.17 17.78
C THR A 45 23.70 -6.42 17.88
N PRO A 46 24.80 -7.10 18.22
CA PRO A 46 26.13 -6.48 18.25
C PRO A 46 26.55 -5.89 16.89
N GLY A 47 27.14 -4.69 16.91
CA GLY A 47 27.75 -4.08 15.71
C GLY A 47 26.96 -2.93 15.09
N VAL A 48 25.74 -2.63 15.58
CA VAL A 48 25.04 -1.39 15.19
C VAL A 48 25.63 -0.20 15.94
N LYS A 49 26.10 0.82 15.20
CA LYS A 49 26.68 2.02 15.82
C LYS A 49 25.56 2.91 16.35
N PRO A 50 25.64 3.42 17.59
CA PRO A 50 24.65 4.38 18.11
C PRO A 50 24.47 5.62 17.24
N SER A 51 25.52 6.04 16.50
CA SER A 51 25.45 7.15 15.55
C SER A 51 24.46 6.93 14.41
N ASP A 52 24.15 5.68 14.08
CA ASP A 52 23.26 5.34 12.97
C ASP A 52 21.78 5.42 13.37
N TRP A 53 21.47 5.64 14.64
CA TRP A 53 20.12 5.75 15.21
C TRP A 53 19.26 6.75 14.44
N LYS A 54 19.63 8.03 14.53
CA LYS A 54 18.84 9.14 13.96
C LYS A 54 18.71 9.04 12.44
N TYR A 55 19.78 8.56 11.81
CA TYR A 55 19.77 8.35 10.37
C TYR A 55 18.76 7.27 9.96
N SER A 56 18.79 6.11 10.64
CA SER A 56 17.95 4.97 10.32
C SER A 56 16.47 5.26 10.56
N THR A 57 16.15 5.88 11.70
CA THR A 57 14.78 6.29 12.03
C THR A 57 14.25 7.35 11.06
N THR A 58 15.08 8.32 10.64
CA THR A 58 14.67 9.34 9.65
C THR A 58 14.37 8.74 8.27
N VAL A 59 15.21 7.82 7.79
CA VAL A 59 15.01 7.17 6.49
C VAL A 59 13.75 6.30 6.52
N LEU A 60 13.55 5.53 7.59
CA LEU A 60 12.38 4.64 7.69
C LEU A 60 11.09 5.43 7.94
N GLU A 61 11.12 6.51 8.73
CA GLU A 61 9.98 7.44 8.86
C GLU A 61 9.56 7.95 7.48
N ALA A 62 10.50 8.45 6.67
CA ALA A 62 10.20 8.94 5.33
C ALA A 62 9.65 7.83 4.41
N THR A 63 10.14 6.60 4.58
CA THR A 63 9.71 5.42 3.82
C THR A 63 8.25 5.08 4.11
N PHE A 64 7.87 4.89 5.39
CA PHE A 64 6.49 4.58 5.77
C PHE A 64 5.54 5.75 5.54
N ARG A 65 5.99 7.00 5.75
CA ARG A 65 5.23 8.20 5.38
C ARG A 65 4.93 8.24 3.88
N SER A 66 5.89 7.80 3.05
CA SER A 66 5.69 7.74 1.62
C SER A 66 4.59 6.78 1.21
N VAL A 67 4.57 5.59 1.81
CA VAL A 67 3.54 4.58 1.60
C VAL A 67 2.19 5.05 2.12
N ALA A 68 2.14 5.60 3.34
CA ALA A 68 0.91 6.10 3.95
C ALA A 68 0.30 7.31 3.22
N GLY A 69 1.15 8.15 2.61
CA GLY A 69 0.74 9.33 1.88
C GLY A 69 0.60 9.12 0.37
N GLU A 70 1.00 7.96 -0.16
CA GLU A 70 1.08 7.67 -1.60
C GLU A 70 1.82 8.80 -2.36
N SER A 71 2.90 9.29 -1.76
CA SER A 71 3.45 10.64 -2.02
C SER A 71 4.80 10.66 -2.73
N SER A 72 5.35 9.49 -3.10
CA SER A 72 6.59 9.39 -3.88
C SER A 72 6.39 8.67 -5.22
N ARG A 73 7.36 8.83 -6.12
CA ARG A 73 7.38 8.13 -7.42
C ARG A 73 7.41 6.60 -7.31
N ASP A 74 7.88 6.09 -6.18
CA ASP A 74 8.17 4.68 -5.90
C ASP A 74 7.29 4.14 -4.77
N TRP A 75 6.23 4.85 -4.36
CA TRP A 75 5.45 4.49 -3.17
C TRP A 75 4.85 3.08 -3.27
N PHE A 76 4.39 2.68 -4.47
CA PHE A 76 3.75 1.39 -4.67
C PHE A 76 4.79 0.28 -4.74
N THR A 77 5.91 0.50 -5.46
CA THR A 77 7.07 -0.40 -5.43
C THR A 77 7.56 -0.61 -4.01
N LEU A 78 7.71 0.46 -3.24
CA LEU A 78 8.13 0.40 -1.85
C LEU A 78 7.11 -0.33 -0.96
N SER A 79 5.82 -0.07 -1.16
CA SER A 79 4.75 -0.80 -0.46
C SER A 79 4.85 -2.30 -0.76
N ASN A 80 5.05 -2.67 -2.03
CA ASN A 80 5.21 -4.06 -2.44
C ASN A 80 6.43 -4.72 -1.80
N ASP A 81 7.57 -4.03 -1.78
CA ASP A 81 8.80 -4.51 -1.15
C ASP A 81 8.64 -4.65 0.38
N LEU A 82 7.75 -3.88 1.00
CA LEU A 82 7.36 -3.99 2.42
C LEU A 82 6.22 -5.01 2.67
N GLY A 83 5.78 -5.75 1.65
CA GLY A 83 4.70 -6.74 1.78
C GLY A 83 3.30 -6.14 1.88
N GLN A 84 3.11 -4.93 1.35
CA GLN A 84 1.84 -4.24 1.19
C GLN A 84 1.14 -3.86 2.52
N PRO A 85 1.80 -3.11 3.43
CA PRO A 85 1.12 -2.57 4.60
C PRO A 85 -0.05 -1.67 4.18
N SER A 86 -1.13 -1.73 4.96
CA SER A 86 -2.25 -0.83 4.74
C SER A 86 -1.81 0.61 4.98
N ARG A 87 -2.52 1.56 4.38
CA ARG A 87 -2.28 2.99 4.61
C ARG A 87 -2.32 3.36 6.09
N ALA A 88 -3.27 2.81 6.83
CA ALA A 88 -3.42 3.06 8.27
C ALA A 88 -2.23 2.51 9.06
N LEU A 89 -1.81 1.27 8.77
CA LEU A 89 -0.66 0.66 9.42
C LEU A 89 0.63 1.43 9.15
N ALA A 90 0.88 1.78 7.88
CA ALA A 90 2.04 2.59 7.51
C ALA A 90 2.02 3.98 8.18
N HIS A 91 0.83 4.56 8.37
CA HIS A 91 0.66 5.84 9.07
C HIS A 91 1.08 5.73 10.53
N GLU A 92 0.57 4.73 11.23
CA GLU A 92 0.86 4.50 12.64
C GLU A 92 2.36 4.23 12.88
N ILE A 93 2.97 3.40 12.03
CA ILE A 93 4.41 3.11 12.08
C ILE A 93 5.23 4.39 11.92
N TYR A 94 4.95 5.23 10.93
CA TYR A 94 5.79 6.42 10.73
C TYR A 94 5.62 7.43 11.87
N GLU A 95 4.45 7.54 12.49
CA GLU A 95 4.26 8.40 13.66
C GLU A 95 5.10 7.91 14.85
N HIS A 96 5.19 6.59 15.07
CA HIS A 96 6.08 6.02 16.09
C HIS A 96 7.56 6.23 15.76
N LEU A 97 7.97 6.06 14.50
CA LEU A 97 9.34 6.35 14.06
C LEU A 97 9.69 7.84 14.21
N ARG A 98 8.71 8.74 13.99
CA ARG A 98 8.86 10.18 14.21
C ARG A 98 9.16 10.49 15.67
N LEU A 99 8.47 9.83 16.61
CA LEU A 99 8.73 9.98 18.05
C LEU A 99 10.13 9.51 18.43
N LEU A 100 10.59 8.37 17.89
CA LEU A 100 11.94 7.84 18.18
C LEU A 100 13.08 8.80 17.85
N LYS A 101 12.92 9.69 16.85
CA LYS A 101 13.95 10.65 16.44
C LYS A 101 14.27 11.67 17.53
N GLU A 102 13.28 12.00 18.35
CA GLU A 102 13.40 12.98 19.44
C GLU A 102 13.91 12.33 20.73
N LEU A 103 14.00 11.00 20.78
CA LEU A 103 14.39 10.26 21.97
C LEU A 103 15.85 9.80 21.92
N GLY A 104 16.43 9.64 23.11
CA GLY A 104 17.72 9.00 23.28
C GLY A 104 17.58 7.47 23.23
N LEU A 105 18.47 6.80 22.51
CA LEU A 105 18.46 5.33 22.28
C LEU A 105 18.27 4.48 23.55
N ARG A 106 18.75 4.96 24.70
CA ARG A 106 18.70 4.21 25.98
C ARG A 106 17.56 4.64 26.91
N SER A 107 16.59 5.43 26.44
CA SER A 107 15.45 5.84 27.25
C SER A 107 14.44 4.71 27.39
N SER A 108 13.74 4.64 28.52
CA SER A 108 12.62 3.73 28.73
C SER A 108 11.48 3.96 27.71
N GLU A 109 11.28 5.21 27.30
CA GLU A 109 10.28 5.55 26.27
C GLU A 109 10.66 4.97 24.89
N THR A 110 11.96 4.88 24.56
CA THR A 110 12.41 4.21 23.33
C THR A 110 12.05 2.73 23.34
N ALA A 111 12.28 2.04 24.47
CA ALA A 111 11.90 0.64 24.61
C ALA A 111 10.38 0.45 24.43
N ARG A 112 9.57 1.31 25.07
CA ARG A 112 8.11 1.26 24.93
C ARG A 112 7.63 1.46 23.49
N ILE A 113 8.28 2.35 22.73
CA ILE A 113 7.93 2.56 21.32
C ILE A 113 8.37 1.37 20.46
N PHE A 114 9.48 0.72 20.80
CA PHE A 114 9.88 -0.52 20.13
C PHE A 114 8.89 -1.66 20.35
N ASP A 115 8.37 -1.82 21.56
CA ASP A 115 7.31 -2.82 21.83
C ASP A 115 6.10 -2.56 20.93
N LYS A 116 5.63 -1.31 20.84
CA LYS A 116 4.52 -0.94 19.93
C LYS A 116 4.85 -1.19 18.47
N LEU A 117 6.07 -0.88 18.02
CA LEU A 117 6.47 -1.12 16.64
C LEU A 117 6.55 -2.62 16.33
N ALA A 118 6.93 -3.46 17.30
CA ALA A 118 6.86 -4.91 17.18
C ALA A 118 5.42 -5.41 17.09
N ASP A 119 4.50 -4.88 17.91
CA ASP A 119 3.07 -5.21 17.84
C ASP A 119 2.44 -4.83 16.47
N LEU A 120 3.01 -3.83 15.81
CA LEU A 120 2.64 -3.41 14.45
C LEU A 120 3.37 -4.20 13.35
N ALA A 121 4.05 -5.30 13.69
CA ALA A 121 4.83 -6.14 12.78
C ALA A 121 5.96 -5.41 12.01
N LEU A 122 6.50 -4.32 12.57
CA LEU A 122 7.60 -3.59 11.93
C LEU A 122 8.83 -4.49 11.70
N PRO A 123 9.31 -5.31 12.66
CA PRO A 123 10.46 -6.18 12.43
C PRO A 123 10.28 -7.10 11.23
N GLU A 124 9.13 -7.75 11.13
CA GLU A 124 8.77 -8.67 10.06
C GLU A 124 8.72 -7.94 8.71
N MET A 125 8.12 -6.76 8.66
CA MET A 125 8.09 -5.92 7.46
C MET A 125 9.49 -5.50 7.00
N LEU A 126 10.37 -5.11 7.93
CA LEU A 126 11.75 -4.72 7.61
C LEU A 126 12.57 -5.92 7.16
N GLN A 127 12.35 -7.09 7.75
CA GLN A 127 13.00 -8.32 7.35
C GLN A 127 12.54 -8.75 5.95
N TYR A 128 11.22 -8.73 5.70
CA TYR A 128 10.65 -8.98 4.38
C TYR A 128 11.22 -8.04 3.33
N PHE A 129 11.30 -6.73 3.63
CA PHE A 129 11.94 -5.73 2.76
C PHE A 129 13.40 -6.05 2.44
N ARG A 130 14.16 -6.54 3.43
CA ARG A 130 15.57 -6.93 3.20
C ARG A 130 15.69 -8.16 2.30
N GLU A 131 14.76 -9.11 2.41
CA GLU A 131 14.71 -10.31 1.58
C GLU A 131 14.30 -9.99 0.14
N THR A 132 13.20 -9.26 -0.05
CA THR A 132 12.69 -8.88 -1.38
C THR A 132 13.65 -7.98 -2.13
N THR A 133 14.41 -7.17 -1.39
CA THR A 133 15.43 -6.31 -1.95
C THR A 133 16.84 -6.89 -1.74
N SER A 134 17.06 -8.20 -1.61
CA SER A 134 18.44 -8.72 -1.61
C SER A 134 19.14 -8.43 -2.96
N LEU A 135 20.45 -8.14 -2.92
CA LEU A 135 21.26 -7.96 -4.15
C LEU A 135 21.64 -9.29 -4.79
N GLU A 136 21.80 -10.32 -3.96
CA GLU A 136 22.31 -11.62 -4.40
C GLU A 136 21.17 -12.55 -4.80
N ASP A 137 20.10 -12.58 -3.99
CA ASP A 137 18.97 -13.47 -4.16
C ASP A 137 17.68 -12.81 -3.67
N PRO A 138 17.05 -11.93 -4.49
CA PRO A 138 15.83 -11.24 -4.11
C PRO A 138 14.67 -12.23 -4.01
N ARG A 139 14.03 -12.27 -2.84
CA ARG A 139 12.79 -13.03 -2.66
C ARG A 139 11.71 -12.48 -3.61
N PRO A 140 11.04 -13.33 -4.41
CA PRO A 140 9.90 -12.89 -5.20
C PRO A 140 8.82 -12.28 -4.29
N THR A 141 8.33 -11.09 -4.65
CA THR A 141 7.14 -10.52 -3.99
C THR A 141 5.93 -11.36 -4.41
N ASP A 142 5.06 -11.70 -3.45
CA ASP A 142 3.86 -12.50 -3.70
C ASP A 142 2.99 -11.83 -4.77
N ILE A 143 2.95 -12.43 -5.97
CA ILE A 143 2.23 -11.89 -7.13
C ILE A 143 0.76 -12.28 -6.97
N ARG A 144 0.12 -11.54 -6.08
CA ARG A 144 -1.32 -11.43 -5.97
C ARG A 144 -1.89 -11.00 -7.31
N GLU A 145 -2.66 -11.86 -7.96
CA GLU A 145 -3.02 -11.65 -9.37
C GLU A 145 -4.13 -10.60 -9.57
N GLY A 146 -4.97 -10.31 -8.56
CA GLY A 146 -6.13 -9.43 -8.76
C GLY A 146 -5.96 -8.01 -8.25
N TRP A 147 -6.01 -6.99 -9.10
CA TRP A 147 -5.83 -5.60 -8.65
C TRP A 147 -6.87 -4.65 -9.18
N CYS A 148 -7.40 -3.83 -8.27
CA CYS A 148 -8.07 -2.58 -8.61
C CYS A 148 -7.05 -1.44 -8.56
N HIS A 149 -7.05 -0.56 -9.55
CA HIS A 149 -6.11 0.56 -9.60
C HIS A 149 -6.73 1.85 -10.15
N VAL A 150 -6.18 2.97 -9.70
CA VAL A 150 -6.35 4.28 -10.31
C VAL A 150 -5.00 4.67 -10.89
N LEU A 151 -4.93 4.81 -12.19
CA LEU A 151 -3.72 5.14 -12.93
C LEU A 151 -3.81 6.54 -13.52
N TRP A 152 -2.67 7.18 -13.62
CA TRP A 152 -2.46 8.47 -14.26
C TRP A 152 -1.59 8.30 -15.50
N SER A 153 -1.77 9.17 -16.49
CA SER A 153 -0.88 9.27 -17.65
C SER A 153 -0.34 10.68 -17.80
N HIS A 154 0.92 10.82 -18.21
CA HIS A 154 1.53 12.13 -18.39
C HIS A 154 1.10 12.85 -19.68
N ASP A 155 0.64 12.12 -20.68
CA ASP A 155 0.16 12.70 -21.94
C ASP A 155 -1.27 13.26 -21.83
N ARG A 156 -2.06 12.73 -20.88
CA ARG A 156 -3.42 13.14 -20.55
C ARG A 156 -3.57 13.34 -19.04
N PRO A 157 -2.89 14.33 -18.45
CA PRO A 157 -2.90 14.54 -17.01
C PRO A 157 -4.28 14.93 -16.45
N GLU A 158 -5.18 15.41 -17.31
CA GLU A 158 -6.58 15.70 -17.01
C GLU A 158 -7.49 14.46 -16.97
N ARG A 159 -6.94 13.28 -17.25
CA ARG A 159 -7.64 12.00 -17.23
C ARG A 159 -6.98 11.03 -16.27
N VAL A 160 -7.79 10.13 -15.73
CA VAL A 160 -7.32 8.97 -14.97
C VAL A 160 -7.95 7.71 -15.52
N LEU A 161 -7.20 6.61 -15.47
CA LEU A 161 -7.67 5.29 -15.86
C LEU A 161 -8.03 4.52 -14.59
N VAL A 162 -9.22 3.97 -14.52
CA VAL A 162 -9.69 3.18 -13.38
C VAL A 162 -10.09 1.80 -13.87
N GLY A 163 -9.72 0.76 -13.14
CA GLY A 163 -10.11 -0.60 -13.52
C GLY A 163 -9.79 -1.60 -12.43
N ALA A 164 -10.28 -2.82 -12.63
CA ALA A 164 -9.88 -3.99 -11.87
C ALA A 164 -9.59 -5.12 -12.85
N VAL A 165 -8.42 -5.75 -12.73
CA VAL A 165 -7.92 -6.74 -13.70
C VAL A 165 -7.11 -7.83 -13.02
N HIS A 166 -6.95 -8.94 -13.75
CA HIS A 166 -5.90 -9.92 -13.48
C HIS A 166 -4.57 -9.38 -14.01
N GLY A 167 -3.65 -9.07 -13.12
CA GLY A 167 -2.35 -8.47 -13.37
C GLY A 167 -1.98 -7.42 -12.32
N THR A 168 -0.70 -7.30 -12.03
CA THR A 168 -0.19 -6.28 -11.10
C THR A 168 -0.29 -4.88 -11.71
N PRO A 169 -0.39 -3.82 -10.89
CA PRO A 169 -0.38 -2.44 -11.40
C PRO A 169 0.88 -2.12 -12.23
N LEU A 170 2.00 -2.78 -11.95
CA LEU A 170 3.25 -2.67 -12.72
C LEU A 170 3.10 -3.24 -14.14
N GLU A 171 2.50 -4.42 -14.27
CA GLU A 171 2.26 -5.05 -15.57
C GLU A 171 1.28 -4.25 -16.42
N VAL A 172 0.21 -3.75 -15.80
CA VAL A 172 -0.79 -2.92 -16.49
C VAL A 172 -0.16 -1.61 -16.99
N ALA A 173 0.60 -0.92 -16.13
CA ALA A 173 1.33 0.28 -16.54
C ALA A 173 2.33 -0.02 -17.68
N SER A 174 3.03 -1.16 -17.62
CA SER A 174 3.96 -1.59 -18.68
C SER A 174 3.25 -1.87 -20.00
N VAL A 175 2.06 -2.49 -19.98
CA VAL A 175 1.24 -2.69 -21.18
C VAL A 175 0.79 -1.36 -21.77
N LEU A 176 0.35 -0.42 -20.93
CA LEU A 176 -0.07 0.92 -21.36
C LEU A 176 1.07 1.72 -22.01
N ASP A 177 2.25 1.73 -21.37
CA ASP A 177 3.46 2.37 -21.90
C ASP A 177 3.90 1.79 -23.26
N ARG A 178 3.74 0.47 -23.45
CA ARG A 178 4.06 -0.18 -24.74
C ARG A 178 3.07 0.17 -25.86
N ARG A 179 1.78 0.34 -25.52
CA ARG A 179 0.73 0.68 -26.51
C ARG A 179 0.82 2.13 -26.97
N ASN A 180 1.24 3.03 -26.07
CA ASN A 180 1.37 4.45 -26.35
C ASN A 180 2.85 4.86 -26.26
N ALA A 181 3.60 4.63 -27.34
CA ALA A 181 5.02 4.97 -27.38
C ALA A 181 5.25 6.47 -27.06
N GLY A 182 6.07 6.73 -26.04
CA GLY A 182 6.32 8.09 -25.55
C GLY A 182 5.41 8.51 -24.39
N SER A 183 4.33 7.77 -24.12
CA SER A 183 3.49 7.92 -22.93
C SER A 183 4.06 7.13 -21.73
N ARG A 184 3.71 7.56 -20.52
CA ARG A 184 4.19 7.03 -19.23
C ARG A 184 3.05 7.07 -18.26
N HIS A 185 2.79 5.93 -17.64
CA HIS A 185 1.71 5.75 -16.69
C HIS A 185 2.25 5.64 -15.26
N GLY A 186 1.39 5.97 -14.30
CA GLY A 186 1.66 5.90 -12.88
C GLY A 186 0.47 5.39 -12.10
N VAL A 187 0.72 4.81 -10.93
CA VAL A 187 -0.29 4.37 -9.96
C VAL A 187 -0.53 5.50 -8.95
N LEU A 188 -1.78 5.99 -8.93
CA LEU A 188 -2.29 6.95 -7.96
C LEU A 188 -2.95 6.28 -6.75
N ALA A 189 -3.42 5.04 -6.93
CA ALA A 189 -3.97 4.17 -5.90
C ALA A 189 -4.01 2.73 -6.43
N ALA A 190 -3.88 1.75 -5.53
CA ALA A 190 -4.05 0.35 -5.86
C ALA A 190 -4.57 -0.42 -4.65
N TRP A 191 -5.49 -1.35 -4.90
CA TRP A 191 -6.05 -2.27 -3.91
C TRP A 191 -5.96 -3.69 -4.45
N HIS A 192 -5.38 -4.59 -3.66
CA HIS A 192 -5.41 -6.00 -3.95
C HIS A 192 -6.86 -6.49 -3.76
N VAL A 193 -7.44 -7.12 -4.78
CA VAL A 193 -8.82 -7.63 -4.78
C VAL A 193 -8.84 -9.12 -5.05
N GLY A 194 -9.67 -9.86 -4.31
CA GLY A 194 -9.78 -11.31 -4.45
C GLY A 194 -10.58 -11.76 -5.67
N ASP A 195 -11.41 -10.88 -6.22
CA ASP A 195 -12.24 -11.12 -7.41
C ASP A 195 -12.21 -9.86 -8.30
N PRO A 196 -11.29 -9.80 -9.28
CA PRO A 196 -11.15 -8.67 -10.20
C PRO A 196 -12.36 -8.46 -11.10
N ASP A 197 -13.00 -9.53 -11.56
CA ASP A 197 -14.15 -9.46 -12.47
C ASP A 197 -15.37 -8.86 -11.75
N TRP A 198 -15.63 -9.31 -10.52
CA TRP A 198 -16.67 -8.71 -9.69
C TRP A 198 -16.32 -7.25 -9.37
N ALA A 199 -15.09 -6.96 -8.98
CA ALA A 199 -14.64 -5.59 -8.71
C ALA A 199 -14.84 -4.68 -9.95
N ALA A 200 -14.46 -5.15 -11.13
CA ALA A 200 -14.65 -4.44 -12.40
C ALA A 200 -16.13 -4.14 -12.66
N SER A 201 -17.02 -5.11 -12.41
CA SER A 201 -18.46 -4.91 -12.54
C SER A 201 -19.01 -3.84 -11.59
N GLN A 202 -18.48 -3.74 -10.37
CA GLN A 202 -18.89 -2.71 -9.41
C GLN A 202 -18.37 -1.34 -9.81
N ILE A 203 -17.13 -1.23 -10.30
CA ILE A 203 -16.57 0.03 -10.81
C ILE A 203 -17.42 0.54 -11.98
N VAL A 204 -17.81 -0.32 -12.94
CA VAL A 204 -18.72 0.04 -14.05
C VAL A 204 -20.05 0.57 -13.54
N ARG A 205 -20.65 -0.07 -12.54
CA ARG A 205 -21.91 0.39 -11.93
C ARG A 205 -21.75 1.74 -11.23
N THR A 206 -20.64 1.96 -10.53
CA THR A 206 -20.36 3.20 -9.79
C THR A 206 -20.17 4.40 -10.73
N PHE A 207 -19.44 4.23 -11.83
CA PHE A 207 -19.11 5.35 -12.73
C PHE A 207 -19.98 5.43 -13.99
N GLY A 208 -20.82 4.42 -14.25
CA GLY A 208 -21.73 4.40 -15.39
C GLY A 208 -21.02 4.39 -16.76
N LYS A 209 -19.80 3.87 -16.82
CA LYS A 209 -18.95 3.83 -18.03
C LYS A 209 -18.45 2.42 -18.32
N SER A 210 -18.37 2.08 -19.60
CA SER A 210 -17.79 0.82 -20.05
C SER A 210 -16.27 0.81 -19.88
N LEU A 211 -15.73 -0.38 -19.61
CA LEU A 211 -14.30 -0.65 -19.67
C LEU A 211 -13.85 -0.82 -21.13
N ASP A 212 -12.59 -0.53 -21.40
CA ASP A 212 -11.91 -0.79 -22.66
C ASP A 212 -11.39 -2.24 -22.72
N GLN A 213 -10.61 -2.56 -23.76
CA GLN A 213 -10.01 -3.88 -23.97
C GLN A 213 -8.97 -4.28 -22.92
N LEU A 214 -8.48 -3.32 -22.12
CA LEU A 214 -7.57 -3.55 -21.00
C LEU A 214 -8.30 -3.66 -19.67
N GLY A 215 -9.64 -3.58 -19.66
CA GLY A 215 -10.41 -3.56 -18.42
C GLY A 215 -10.34 -2.20 -17.70
N LEU A 216 -10.04 -1.12 -18.42
CA LEU A 216 -9.89 0.23 -17.88
C LEU A 216 -10.96 1.18 -18.41
N MET A 217 -11.42 2.10 -17.56
CA MET A 217 -12.25 3.23 -17.97
C MET A 217 -11.50 4.55 -17.80
N GLU A 218 -11.74 5.48 -18.73
CA GLU A 218 -11.19 6.84 -18.64
C GLU A 218 -12.19 7.79 -17.94
N LEU A 219 -11.73 8.38 -16.83
CA LEU A 219 -12.47 9.37 -16.05
C LEU A 219 -11.83 10.74 -16.14
N SER A 220 -12.64 11.79 -16.02
CA SER A 220 -12.14 13.17 -15.95
C SER A 220 -11.57 13.43 -14.57
N ALA A 221 -10.32 13.90 -14.49
CA ALA A 221 -9.73 14.35 -13.23
C ALA A 221 -10.40 15.62 -12.67
N ALA A 222 -11.26 16.29 -13.46
CA ALA A 222 -12.05 17.45 -13.02
C ALA A 222 -13.02 17.12 -11.87
N GLU A 223 -13.43 15.85 -11.72
CA GLU A 223 -14.23 15.37 -10.59
C GLU A 223 -13.43 15.33 -9.28
N GLY A 224 -12.10 15.44 -9.37
CA GLY A 224 -11.17 15.38 -8.25
C GLY A 224 -10.66 13.95 -8.01
N ILE A 225 -9.34 13.76 -8.12
CA ILE A 225 -8.66 12.48 -7.83
C ILE A 225 -9.08 11.87 -6.47
N PRO A 226 -9.20 12.64 -5.37
CA PRO A 226 -9.65 12.08 -4.09
C PRO A 226 -11.05 11.47 -4.14
N VAL A 227 -11.98 12.08 -4.90
CA VAL A 227 -13.35 11.58 -5.06
C VAL A 227 -13.33 10.27 -5.85
N ILE A 228 -12.58 10.24 -6.95
CA ILE A 228 -12.42 9.02 -7.77
C ILE A 228 -11.86 7.88 -6.93
N LYS A 229 -10.80 8.13 -6.14
CA LYS A 229 -10.21 7.12 -5.24
C LYS A 229 -11.23 6.59 -4.23
N MET A 230 -11.96 7.49 -3.56
CA MET A 230 -12.97 7.11 -2.57
C MET A 230 -14.11 6.29 -3.19
N LEU A 231 -14.63 6.71 -4.34
CA LEU A 231 -15.69 5.98 -5.04
C LEU A 231 -15.22 4.60 -5.52
N THR A 232 -13.98 4.52 -6.01
CA THR A 232 -13.36 3.27 -6.44
C THR A 232 -13.18 2.31 -5.26
N GLU A 233 -12.61 2.78 -4.15
CA GLU A 233 -12.45 1.99 -2.92
C GLU A 233 -13.79 1.48 -2.40
N ASN A 234 -14.81 2.35 -2.36
CA ASN A 234 -16.16 1.96 -1.96
C ASN A 234 -16.80 0.94 -2.92
N ALA A 235 -16.48 0.98 -4.21
CA ALA A 235 -17.00 0.00 -5.17
C ALA A 235 -16.42 -1.40 -4.92
N VAL A 236 -15.14 -1.47 -4.52
CA VAL A 236 -14.40 -2.74 -4.40
C VAL A 236 -14.22 -3.21 -2.96
N TRP A 237 -14.71 -2.48 -1.96
CA TRP A 237 -14.39 -2.70 -0.54
C TRP A 237 -14.58 -4.16 -0.06
N LYS A 238 -15.62 -4.84 -0.58
CA LYS A 238 -15.94 -6.23 -0.22
C LYS A 238 -14.94 -7.25 -0.75
N THR A 239 -14.21 -6.93 -1.80
CA THR A 239 -13.20 -7.81 -2.39
C THR A 239 -11.77 -7.44 -2.02
N ILE A 240 -11.55 -6.31 -1.32
CA ILE A 240 -10.21 -5.92 -0.88
C ILE A 240 -9.64 -7.01 0.03
N VAL A 241 -8.53 -7.59 -0.41
CA VAL A 241 -7.80 -8.59 0.35
C VAL A 241 -7.04 -7.91 1.47
N ARG A 242 -7.07 -8.54 2.63
CA ARG A 242 -6.44 -8.02 3.84
C ARG A 242 -4.90 -8.03 3.69
N SER A 243 -4.27 -6.98 4.21
CA SER A 243 -2.81 -6.95 4.40
C SER A 243 -2.36 -8.14 5.25
N PRO A 244 -1.21 -8.76 4.96
CA PRO A 244 -0.66 -9.84 5.79
C PRO A 244 -0.17 -9.35 7.16
N TRP A 245 0.04 -8.04 7.34
CA TRP A 245 0.65 -7.45 8.55
C TRP A 245 -0.37 -7.05 9.64
N ARG A 246 -1.48 -7.77 9.78
CA ARG A 246 -2.47 -7.39 10.79
C ARG A 246 -1.96 -7.67 12.20
N SER A 247 -2.10 -6.70 13.09
CA SER A 247 -2.25 -6.96 14.53
C SER A 247 -3.62 -7.65 14.74
N GLU A 248 -3.69 -8.65 15.61
CA GLU A 248 -4.84 -9.55 15.77
C GLU A 248 -6.12 -8.90 16.35
N GLU A 249 -6.19 -7.57 16.50
CA GLU A 249 -7.33 -6.91 17.12
C GLU A 249 -8.39 -6.45 16.09
N HIS A 250 -9.64 -6.88 16.33
CA HIS A 250 -10.87 -6.66 15.54
C HIS A 250 -11.18 -7.69 14.44
N VAL A 251 -11.29 -8.96 14.84
CA VAL A 251 -12.40 -9.78 14.35
C VAL A 251 -13.59 -9.49 15.26
N GLU A 252 -14.46 -8.54 14.89
CA GLU A 252 -15.83 -8.62 15.38
C GLU A 252 -16.41 -9.95 14.86
N PRO A 253 -16.93 -10.83 15.73
CA PRO A 253 -17.67 -11.98 15.25
C PRO A 253 -18.91 -11.44 14.56
N HIS A 254 -18.96 -11.60 13.24
CA HIS A 254 -20.18 -11.36 12.48
C HIS A 254 -21.26 -12.25 13.10
N PRO A 255 -22.43 -11.73 13.51
CA PRO A 255 -23.52 -12.58 13.94
C PRO A 255 -23.89 -13.42 12.71
N ALA A 256 -23.67 -14.73 12.82
CA ALA A 256 -24.22 -15.67 11.86
C ALA A 256 -25.71 -15.38 11.77
N HIS A 257 -26.19 -15.24 10.53
CA HIS A 257 -27.60 -15.24 10.21
C HIS A 257 -28.27 -16.37 11.00
N ALA A 258 -29.08 -15.99 11.99
CA ALA A 258 -30.14 -16.84 12.48
C ALA A 258 -31.21 -16.85 11.39
N ASP A 259 -30.95 -17.60 10.31
CA ASP A 259 -32.01 -18.03 9.42
C ASP A 259 -32.73 -19.16 10.13
N SER A 260 -33.88 -18.76 10.66
CA SER A 260 -35.03 -19.58 10.95
C SER A 260 -35.43 -20.48 9.78
N ASP A 261 -36.12 -21.56 10.15
CA ASP A 261 -36.93 -22.46 9.33
C ASP A 261 -36.21 -23.63 8.66
N ASP A 262 -36.14 -24.74 9.42
CA ASP A 262 -36.53 -26.03 8.85
C ASP A 262 -37.60 -26.68 9.75
N ILE A 263 -38.84 -26.56 9.26
CA ILE A 263 -39.99 -27.38 9.64
C ILE A 263 -39.73 -28.77 9.06
N LEU A 264 -39.55 -29.77 9.93
CA LEU A 264 -39.74 -31.17 9.54
C LEU A 264 -40.75 -31.85 10.47
N ILE A 265 -41.93 -32.00 9.88
CA ILE A 265 -43.03 -32.88 10.25
C ILE A 265 -42.50 -34.30 10.42
N ALA A 266 -42.79 -34.94 11.55
CA ALA A 266 -42.76 -36.39 11.67
C ALA A 266 -44.06 -36.87 12.32
N SER A 267 -44.82 -37.63 11.54
CA SER A 267 -46.09 -38.25 11.89
C SER A 267 -45.88 -39.59 12.61
N GLY A 268 -46.58 -39.77 13.76
CA GLY A 268 -47.10 -41.05 14.27
C GLY A 268 -46.12 -42.07 14.87
N PRO A 269 -46.59 -43.04 15.67
CA PRO A 269 -48.00 -43.42 15.93
C PRO A 269 -48.59 -42.88 17.25
#